data_AF-A0A1G1NE02-F1
#
_entry.id   AF-A0A1G1NE02-F1
#
_cell.length_a   1.000
_cell.length_b   1.000
_cell.length_c   1.000
_cell.angle_alpha   90.00
_cell.angle_beta   90.00
_cell.angle_gamma   90.00
#
_symmetry.space_group_name_H-M   'P 1'
#
loop_
_entity.id
_entity.type
_entity.pdbx_description
1 polymer ?
#
loop_
_entity_poly.entity_id
_entity_poly.type
_entity_poly.pdbx_seq_one_letter_code
_entity_poly.pdbx_strand_id
1 'polypeptide(L)'
;MCECKQFWVQKDFNQALGCFIMLIGIVLVPLTYGLSLPVFALWDWLIYRRLPNYAVCYRCASEFRGFVIPARLKSFLHHIGLKYDRYR
;
A
#
# COMPACT_ATOMS: atom_id res chain seq x y z
N MET A 1 -13.95 -8.13 21.07
CA MET A 1 -13.69 -8.33 19.63
C MET A 1 -14.67 -7.49 18.81
N CYS A 2 -14.23 -6.93 17.69
CA CYS A 2 -15.06 -6.10 16.82
C CYS A 2 -15.82 -6.99 15.82
N GLU A 3 -17.16 -7.05 15.87
CA GLU A 3 -18.01 -7.96 15.06
C GLU A 3 -18.23 -7.51 13.60
N CYS A 4 -17.36 -6.66 13.06
CA CYS A 4 -17.54 -6.14 11.70
C CYS A 4 -17.14 -7.16 10.62
N LYS A 5 -18.06 -7.43 9.68
CA LYS A 5 -17.86 -8.31 8.51
C LYS A 5 -17.36 -7.58 7.27
N GLN A 6 -17.11 -6.28 7.36
CA GLN A 6 -16.69 -5.43 6.24
C GLN A 6 -15.20 -5.13 6.40
N PHE A 7 -14.39 -5.68 5.50
CA PHE A 7 -12.95 -5.49 5.42
C PHE A 7 -12.60 -4.98 4.03
N TRP A 8 -11.62 -4.09 3.91
CA TRP A 8 -11.04 -3.72 2.61
C TRP A 8 -9.58 -4.13 2.53
N VAL A 9 -9.13 -4.36 1.31
CA VAL A 9 -7.72 -4.61 1.04
C VAL A 9 -7.03 -3.28 0.80
N GLN A 10 -5.93 -3.06 1.50
CA GLN A 10 -4.97 -2.01 1.22
C GLN A 10 -3.62 -2.65 0.91
N LYS A 11 -2.84 -2.02 0.06
CA LYS A 11 -1.50 -2.48 -0.28
C LYS A 11 -0.53 -1.93 0.75
N ASP A 12 0.30 -2.77 1.38
CA ASP A 12 1.23 -2.35 2.43
C ASP A 12 2.37 -1.57 1.79
N PHE A 13 2.12 -0.29 1.51
CA PHE A 13 3.15 0.61 1.02
C PHE A 13 4.04 0.96 2.19
N ASN A 14 5.11 0.18 2.34
CA ASN A 14 6.15 0.49 3.29
C ASN A 14 6.79 1.83 2.90
N GLN A 15 6.38 2.88 3.60
CA GLN A 15 6.82 4.26 3.35
C GLN A 15 8.35 4.40 3.45
N ALA A 16 9.00 3.55 4.26
CA ALA A 16 10.46 3.50 4.34
C ALA A 16 11.11 2.98 3.06
N LEU A 17 10.53 1.97 2.41
CA LEU A 17 11.02 1.45 1.12
C LEU A 17 10.93 2.52 0.02
N GLY A 18 9.78 3.19 -0.09
CA GLY A 18 9.59 4.28 -1.04
C GLY A 18 10.58 5.44 -0.81
N CYS A 19 10.80 5.81 0.45
CA CYS A 19 11.76 6.85 0.82
C CYS A 19 13.21 6.48 0.46
N PHE A 20 13.60 5.22 0.69
CA PHE A 20 14.95 4.75 0.38
C PHE A 20 15.26 4.81 -1.12
N ILE A 21 14.32 4.36 -1.97
CA ILE A 21 14.47 4.39 -3.44
C ILE A 21 14.57 5.82 -3.95
N MET A 22 13.68 6.71 -3.45
CA MET A 22 13.71 8.14 -3.76
C MET A 22 15.06 8.77 -3.42
N LEU A 23 15.61 8.47 -2.24
CA LEU A 23 16.92 8.98 -1.80
C LEU A 23 18.06 8.54 -2.73
N ILE A 24 18.10 7.26 -3.09
CA ILE A 24 19.13 6.74 -4.01
C ILE A 24 18.98 7.42 -5.39
N GLY A 25 17.75 7.61 -5.87
CA GLY A 25 17.46 8.32 -7.12
C GLY A 25 18.02 9.73 -7.12
N ILE A 26 17.76 10.52 -6.08
CA ILE A 26 18.23 11.90 -5.95
C ILE A 26 19.77 11.98 -6.02
N VAL A 27 20.47 11.03 -5.40
CA VAL A 27 21.94 10.99 -5.39
C VAL A 27 22.51 10.56 -6.76
N LEU A 28 21.88 9.60 -7.44
CA LEU A 28 22.38 9.06 -8.71
C LEU A 28 22.01 9.88 -9.95
N VAL A 29 20.88 10.60 -9.93
CA VAL A 29 20.39 11.42 -11.06
C VAL A 29 21.43 12.44 -11.57
N PRO A 30 22.07 13.28 -10.72
CA PRO A 30 23.05 14.24 -11.20
C PRO A 30 24.33 13.57 -11.72
N LEU A 31 24.67 12.38 -11.24
CA LEU A 31 25.85 11.63 -11.68
C LEU A 31 25.70 11.02 -13.08
N THR A 32 24.46 10.68 -13.47
CA THR A 32 24.18 9.86 -14.66
C THR A 32 23.45 10.61 -15.78
N TYR A 33 23.33 11.94 -15.68
CA TYR A 33 22.63 12.79 -16.65
C TYR A 33 21.22 12.26 -17.02
N GLY A 34 20.51 11.69 -16.04
CA GLY A 34 19.12 11.20 -16.20
C GLY A 34 18.98 9.81 -16.82
N LEU A 35 20.06 9.12 -17.20
CA LEU A 35 19.98 7.76 -17.77
C LEU A 35 19.53 6.71 -16.73
N SER A 36 19.61 7.05 -15.44
CA SER A 36 19.13 6.24 -14.32
C SER A 36 17.60 6.20 -14.18
N LEU A 37 16.86 7.15 -14.78
CA LEU A 37 15.40 7.24 -14.70
C LEU A 37 14.67 5.93 -15.12
N PRO A 38 14.94 5.32 -16.29
CA PRO A 38 14.30 4.07 -16.67
C PRO A 38 14.64 2.90 -15.74
N VAL A 39 15.85 2.88 -15.17
CA VAL A 39 16.28 1.83 -14.21
C VAL A 39 15.49 1.97 -12.90
N PHE A 40 15.34 3.18 -12.39
CA PHE A 40 14.54 3.46 -11.20
C PHE A 40 13.06 3.14 -11.42
N ALA A 41 12.49 3.55 -12.56
CA ALA A 41 11.10 3.23 -12.89
C ALA A 41 10.83 1.71 -12.94
N LEU A 42 11.81 0.93 -13.42
CA LEU A 42 11.71 -0.53 -13.46
C LEU A 42 11.78 -1.14 -12.04
N TRP A 43 12.62 -0.55 -11.17
CA TRP A 43 12.69 -0.90 -9.76
C TRP A 43 11.39 -0.58 -9.01
N ASP A 44 10.84 0.61 -9.20
CA ASP A 44 9.56 1.03 -8.64
C ASP A 44 8.45 0.06 -9.05
N TRP A 45 8.43 -0.35 -10.31
CA TRP A 45 7.46 -1.34 -10.81
C TRP A 45 7.64 -2.72 -10.19
N LEU A 46 8.88 -3.18 -10.04
CA LEU A 46 9.20 -4.48 -9.45
C LEU A 46 8.80 -4.52 -7.97
N ILE A 47 9.09 -3.45 -7.23
CA ILE A 47 8.67 -3.29 -5.84
C ILE A 47 7.15 -3.21 -5.74
N TYR A 48 6.50 -2.39 -6.57
CA TYR A 48 5.05 -2.30 -6.59
C TYR A 48 4.39 -3.67 -6.81
N ARG A 49 4.99 -4.56 -7.61
CA ARG A 49 4.51 -5.93 -7.77
C ARG A 49 4.75 -6.82 -6.55
N ARG A 50 5.82 -6.60 -5.80
CA ARG A 50 6.19 -7.39 -4.62
C ARG A 50 5.50 -6.96 -3.32
N LEU A 51 4.89 -5.78 -3.29
CA LEU A 51 4.22 -5.29 -2.09
C LEU A 51 3.06 -6.21 -1.68
N PRO A 52 3.10 -6.78 -0.45
CA PRO A 52 2.02 -7.62 0.04
C PRO A 52 0.76 -6.79 0.31
N ASN A 53 -0.39 -7.44 0.13
CA ASN A 53 -1.68 -6.86 0.48
C ASN A 53 -2.00 -7.18 1.94
N TYR A 54 -2.58 -6.24 2.66
CA TYR A 54 -3.11 -6.43 4.01
C TYR A 54 -4.59 -6.03 4.06
N ALA A 55 -5.34 -6.62 4.98
CA ALA A 55 -6.75 -6.30 5.16
C ALA A 55 -6.93 -5.38 6.36
N VAL A 56 -7.79 -4.37 6.24
CA VAL A 56 -8.12 -3.42 7.31
C VAL A 56 -9.63 -3.46 7.58
N CYS A 57 -10.03 -3.37 8.85
CA CYS A 57 -11.43 -3.38 9.28
C CYS A 57 -12.07 -1.99 9.28
N TYR A 58 -13.25 -1.82 8.66
CA TYR A 58 -13.92 -0.51 8.45
C TYR A 58 -14.29 0.25 9.73
N ARG A 59 -14.48 -0.47 10.83
CA ARG A 59 -14.95 0.12 12.09
C ARG A 59 -13.84 0.40 13.08
N CYS A 60 -12.90 -0.53 13.21
CA CYS A 60 -11.91 -0.53 14.28
C CYS A 60 -10.49 -0.27 13.76
N ALA A 61 -10.32 -0.06 12.44
CA ALA A 61 -9.05 0.23 11.76
C ALA A 61 -7.91 -0.78 12.05
N SER A 62 -8.26 -1.96 12.57
CA SER A 62 -7.29 -2.99 12.91
C SER A 62 -6.70 -3.60 11.64
N GLU A 63 -5.38 -3.57 11.54
CA GLU A 63 -4.62 -4.15 10.44
C GLU A 63 -4.44 -5.65 10.64
N PHE A 64 -5.00 -6.46 9.76
CA PHE A 64 -4.78 -7.91 9.74
C PHE A 64 -3.72 -8.22 8.67
N ARG A 65 -2.47 -8.36 9.12
CA ARG A 65 -1.33 -8.80 8.30
C ARG A 65 -1.21 -10.33 8.38
N GLY A 66 -0.99 -11.01 7.25
CA GLY A 66 -0.70 -12.45 7.22
C GLY A 66 -1.89 -13.42 7.09
N PHE A 67 -3.12 -12.93 6.89
CA PHE A 67 -4.27 -13.79 6.56
C PHE A 67 -4.39 -13.99 5.05
N VAL A 68 -4.88 -15.16 4.63
CA VAL A 68 -5.20 -15.44 3.22
C VAL A 68 -6.40 -14.58 2.83
N ILE A 69 -6.11 -13.39 2.29
CA ILE A 69 -7.15 -12.44 1.89
C ILE A 69 -7.88 -13.03 0.67
N PRO A 70 -9.20 -13.32 0.77
CA PRO A 70 -9.95 -13.79 -0.38
C PRO A 70 -9.89 -12.75 -1.51
N ALA A 71 -9.60 -13.18 -2.74
CA ALA A 71 -9.54 -12.33 -3.94
C ALA A 71 -10.85 -11.56 -4.24
N ARG A 72 -11.93 -11.83 -3.49
CA ARG A 72 -13.21 -11.14 -3.56
C ARG A 72 -13.25 -9.82 -2.77
N LEU A 73 -12.32 -9.58 -1.82
CA LEU A 73 -12.27 -8.28 -1.16
C LEU A 73 -11.78 -7.22 -2.16
N LYS A 74 -12.63 -6.22 -2.37
CA LYS A 74 -12.34 -5.09 -3.24
C LYS A 74 -11.49 -4.05 -2.48
N SER A 75 -10.82 -3.20 -3.26
CA SER A 75 -10.15 -1.98 -2.79
C SER A 75 -11.12 -1.08 -2.02
N PHE A 76 -10.59 -0.19 -1.19
CA PHE A 76 -11.38 0.73 -0.36
C PHE A 76 -12.53 1.39 -1.14
N LEU A 77 -13.78 1.09 -0.74
CA LEU A 77 -14.97 1.76 -1.26
C LEU A 77 -15.37 2.90 -0.31
N HIS A 78 -15.29 4.13 -0.82
CA HIS A 78 -15.54 5.34 -0.04
C HIS A 78 -16.95 5.38 0.59
N HIS A 79 -17.97 4.93 -0.14
CA HIS A 79 -19.36 4.90 0.34
C HIS A 79 -19.57 3.97 1.54
N ILE A 80 -18.73 2.94 1.71
CA ILE A 80 -18.76 2.04 2.86
C ILE A 80 -18.08 2.72 4.04
N GLY A 81 -16.95 3.41 3.80
CA GLY A 81 -16.25 4.20 4.81
C GLY A 81 -17.14 5.23 5.50
N LEU A 82 -17.93 5.99 4.74
CA LEU A 82 -18.86 6.99 5.29
C LEU A 82 -19.91 6.40 6.23
N LYS A 83 -20.34 5.15 6.02
CA LYS A 83 -21.30 4.48 6.92
C LYS A 83 -20.70 4.18 8.29
N TYR A 84 -19.40 3.93 8.34
CA TYR A 84 -18.67 3.57 9.56
C TYR A 84 -17.98 4.75 10.23
N ASP A 85 -17.94 5.92 9.59
CA ASP A 85 -17.36 7.16 10.14
C ASP A 85 -18.00 7.56 11.48
N ARG A 86 -19.32 7.35 11.63
CA ARG A 86 -20.04 7.60 12.90
C ARG A 86 -19.67 6.69 14.07
N TYR A 87 -18.90 5.63 13.84
CA TYR A 87 -18.54 4.62 14.86
C TYR A 87 -17.03 4.53 15.11
N ARG A 88 -16.26 5.47 14.55
CA ARG A 88 -14.81 5.55 14.66
C ARG A 88 -14.38 6.29 15.92
#